data_AF-A0A1D6PB12-F1
#
_entry.id   AF-A0A1D6PB12-F1
#
_cell.length_a   1.000
_cell.length_b   1.000
_cell.length_c   1.000
_cell.angle_alpha   90.00
_cell.angle_beta   90.00
_cell.angle_gamma   90.00
#
_symmetry.space_group_name_H-M   'P 1'
#
loop_
_entity.id
_entity.type
_entity.pdbx_description
1 polymer ?
#
loop_
_entity_poly.entity_id
_entity_poly.type
_entity_poly.pdbx_seq_one_letter_code
_entity_poly.pdbx_strand_id
1 'polypeptide(L)' 'MATYLADKVIVYEGRPSIDCSANAPQSLVSGMNKFLSHLDITFRRDPTNYRPRINKLDSTKDREQKSAGSYYYLDD' A
#
# COMPACT_ATOMS: atom_id res chain seq x y z
N MET A 1 -8.84 8.04 1.44
CA MET A 1 -8.80 9.52 1.32
C MET A 1 -7.63 9.95 0.46
N ALA A 2 -6.39 9.56 0.77
CA ALA A 2 -5.23 9.79 -0.11
C ALA A 2 -5.43 9.24 -1.55
N THR A 3 -6.02 8.05 -1.66
CA THR A 3 -6.29 7.38 -2.93
C THR A 3 -7.44 7.97 -3.76
N TYR A 4 -8.26 8.83 -3.15
CA TYR A 4 -9.35 9.52 -3.85
C TYR A 4 -8.92 10.87 -4.43
N LEU A 5 -7.83 11.45 -3.90
CA LEU A 5 -7.42 12.83 -4.20
C LEU A 5 -6.18 12.93 -5.09
N ALA A 6 -5.43 11.84 -5.25
CA ALA A 6 -4.10 11.88 -5.86
C ALA A 6 -4.01 11.00 -7.12
N ASP A 7 -3.55 11.60 -8.22
CA ASP A 7 -3.19 10.88 -9.46
C ASP A 7 -1.78 10.27 -9.38
N LYS A 8 -0.88 10.96 -8.67
CA LYS A 8 0.50 10.53 -8.44
C LYS A 8 0.87 10.69 -6.98
N VAL A 9 1.79 9.84 -6.53
CA VAL A 9 2.29 9.84 -5.16
C VAL A 9 3.81 9.84 -5.12
N ILE A 10 4.38 10.50 -4.12
CA ILE A 10 5.81 10.45 -3.79
C ILE A 10 5.94 9.67 -2.49
N VAL A 11 6.67 8.55 -2.55
CA VAL A 11 6.94 7.72 -1.37
C VAL A 11 8.28 8.15 -0.80
N TYR A 12 8.30 8.49 0.48
CA TYR A 12 9.55 8.73 1.21
C TYR A 12 10.04 7.43 1.84
N GLU A 13 11.34 7.21 1.83
CA GLU A 13 12.00 6.05 2.44
C GLU A 13 13.25 6.48 3.20
N GLY A 14 13.63 5.69 4.20
CA GLY A 14 14.78 5.99 5.05
C GLY A 14 14.51 5.67 6.52
N ARG A 15 15.47 6.06 7.38
CA ARG A 15 15.35 5.89 8.83
C ARG A 15 15.04 7.24 9.51
N PRO A 16 13.95 7.35 10.29
CA PRO A 16 13.61 8.58 10.99
C PRO A 16 14.79 9.15 11.79
N SER A 17 15.01 10.45 11.67
CA SER A 17 16.12 11.17 12.32
C SER A 17 17.53 10.77 11.86
N ILE A 18 17.68 9.99 10.79
CA ILE A 18 19.00 9.60 10.23
C ILE A 18 19.08 10.01 8.76
N ASP A 19 18.17 9.51 7.93
CA ASP A 19 18.17 9.72 6.47
C ASP A 19 16.75 9.70 5.92
N CYS A 20 16.56 10.37 4.77
CA CYS A 20 15.27 10.46 4.10
C CYS A 20 15.49 10.69 2.61
N SER A 21 14.92 9.82 1.78
CA SER A 21 14.96 9.90 0.32
C SER A 21 13.54 10.03 -0.23
N ALA A 22 13.32 11.03 -1.07
CA ALA A 22 12.08 11.21 -1.81
C ALA A 22 12.18 10.47 -3.15
N ASN A 23 11.28 9.51 -3.38
CA ASN A 23 11.21 8.83 -4.68
C ASN A 23 10.63 9.76 -5.77
N ALA A 24 10.90 9.45 -7.03
CA ALA A 24 10.23 10.11 -8.15
C ALA A 24 8.70 9.89 -8.07
N PRO A 25 7.85 10.83 -8.58
CA PRO A 25 6.40 10.66 -8.59
C PRO A 25 5.98 9.38 -9.31
N GLN A 26 5.25 8.49 -8.62
CA GLN A 26 4.77 7.21 -9.13
C GLN A 26 3.25 7.23 -9.28
N SER A 27 2.70 6.24 -9.98
CA SER A 27 1.25 5.99 -9.96
C SER A 27 0.79 5.63 -8.55
N LEU A 28 -0.49 5.90 -8.27
CA LEU A 28 -1.08 5.60 -6.98
C LEU A 28 -0.95 4.12 -6.59
N VAL A 29 -1.22 3.18 -7.52
CA VAL A 29 -1.08 1.73 -7.28
C VAL A 29 0.36 1.39 -6.88
N SER A 30 1.34 1.80 -7.70
CA SER A 30 2.75 1.46 -7.47
C SER A 30 3.25 2.04 -6.16
N GLY A 31 2.98 3.33 -5.92
CA GLY A 31 3.46 3.99 -4.72
C GLY A 31 2.79 3.48 -3.44
N MET A 32 1.50 3.18 -3.47
CA MET A 32 0.81 2.57 -2.32
C MET A 32 1.34 1.15 -2.03
N ASN A 33 1.59 0.34 -3.07
CA ASN A 33 2.19 -0.98 -2.88
C ASN A 33 3.59 -0.89 -2.28
N LYS A 34 4.44 0.03 -2.78
CA LYS A 34 5.77 0.29 -2.21
C LYS A 34 5.67 0.74 -0.74
N PHE A 35 4.82 1.74 -0.46
CA PHE A 35 4.63 2.26 0.90
C PHE A 35 4.16 1.18 1.88
N LEU A 36 3.15 0.41 1.52
CA LEU A 36 2.60 -0.64 2.38
C LEU A 36 3.55 -1.83 2.55
N SER A 37 4.38 -2.13 1.53
CA SER A 37 5.44 -3.14 1.65
C SER A 37 6.47 -2.78 2.71
N HIS A 38 6.82 -1.49 2.85
CA HIS A 38 7.74 -1.04 3.90
C HIS A 38 7.15 -1.17 5.32
N LEU A 39 5.83 -1.13 5.43
CA LEU A 39 5.10 -1.33 6.69
C LEU A 39 4.77 -2.81 6.98
N ASP A 40 5.01 -3.70 6.01
CA ASP A 40 4.63 -5.11 6.04
C ASP A 40 3.13 -5.37 6.34
N ILE A 41 2.27 -4.50 5.80
CA ILE A 41 0.81 -4.53 5.99
C ILE A 41 0.10 -4.63 4.64
N THR A 42 -0.93 -5.46 4.53
CA THR A 42 -1.77 -5.54 3.33
C THR A 42 -3.20 -5.06 3.58
N PHE A 43 -3.81 -4.49 2.54
CA PHE A 43 -5.22 -4.08 2.53
C PHE A 43 -6.00 -4.81 1.45
N ARG A 44 -7.22 -5.22 1.80
CA ARG A 44 -8.22 -5.71 0.86
C ARG A 44 -9.41 -4.77 0.80
N ARG A 45 -10.18 -4.85 -0.29
CA ARG A 45 -11.42 -4.10 -0.43
C ARG A 45 -12.61 -4.95 0.02
N ASP A 46 -13.52 -4.35 0.77
CA ASP A 46 -14.80 -4.96 1.12
C ASP A 46 -15.71 -4.95 -0.12
N PRO A 47 -16.24 -6.10 -0.59
CA PRO A 47 -17.01 -6.15 -1.83
C PRO A 47 -18.37 -5.45 -1.74
N THR A 48 -18.87 -5.17 -0.53
CA THR A 48 -20.21 -4.59 -0.34
C THR A 48 -20.20 -3.07 -0.24
N ASN A 49 -19.17 -2.51 0.39
CA ASN A 49 -19.09 -1.08 0.71
C ASN A 49 -17.79 -0.44 0.23
N TYR A 50 -16.94 -1.21 -0.45
CA TYR A 50 -15.71 -0.76 -1.07
C TYR A 50 -14.69 -0.14 -0.12
N ARG A 51 -14.85 -0.30 1.21
CA ARG A 51 -13.91 0.23 2.19
C ARG A 51 -12.64 -0.64 2.22
N PRO A 52 -11.47 0.00 2.35
CA PRO A 52 -10.24 -0.73 2.63
C PRO A 52 -10.32 -1.37 4.02
N ARG A 53 -9.97 -2.65 4.09
CA ARG A 53 -9.88 -3.45 5.31
C ARG A 53 -8.45 -3.96 5.44
N ILE A 54 -7.82 -3.66 6.56
CA ILE A 54 -6.50 -4.20 6.88
C ILE A 54 -6.62 -5.73 7.11
N ASN A 55 -5.68 -6.49 6.57
CA ASN A 55 -5.58 -7.91 6.87
C ASN A 55 -4.89 -8.11 8.23
N LYS A 56 -5.22 -9.21 8.90
CA LYS A 56 -4.47 -9.64 10.09
C LYS A 56 -3.11 -10.16 9.63
N LEU A 57 -2.07 -9.80 10.36
CA LEU A 57 -0.71 -10.29 10.14
C LEU A 57 -0.70 -11.82 10.03
N ASP A 58 -0.02 -12.35 9.02
CA ASP A 58 0.15 -13.79 8.74
C ASP A 58 -1.15 -14.57 8.46
N SER A 59 -2.29 -13.88 8.31
CA SER A 59 -3.50 -14.53 7.82
C SER A 59 -3.29 -15.10 6.41
N THR A 60 -4.10 -16.09 6.02
CA THR A 60 -4.00 -16.70 4.68
C THR A 60 -4.04 -15.63 3.58
N LYS A 61 -4.96 -14.66 3.68
CA LYS A 61 -5.07 -13.56 2.70
C LYS A 61 -3.90 -12.59 2.73
N ASP A 62 -3.33 -12.31 3.91
CA ASP A 62 -2.12 -11.48 4.03
C ASP A 62 -0.94 -12.14 3.31
N ARG A 63 -0.72 -13.44 3.54
CA ARG A 63 0.36 -14.20 2.90
C ARG A 63 0.19 -14.31 1.39
N GLU A 64 -1.03 -14.59 0.92
CA GLU A 64 -1.35 -14.62 -0.52
C GLU A 64 -1.04 -13.27 -1.18
N GLN A 65 -1.50 -12.16 -0.58
CA GLN A 65 -1.27 -10.81 -1.11
C GLN A 65 0.21 -10.41 -1.10
N LYS A 66 0.94 -10.70 -0.01
CA LYS A 66 2.39 -10.49 0.07
C LYS A 66 3.14 -11.30 -0.99
N SER A 67 2.76 -12.57 -1.20
CA SER A 67 3.38 -13.43 -2.22
C SER A 67 3.13 -12.93 -3.65
N ALA A 68 1.97 -12.30 -3.88
CA ALA A 68 1.62 -11.68 -5.15
C ALA A 68 2.18 -10.25 -5.30
N GLY A 69 2.91 -9.72 -4.30
CA GLY A 69 3.40 -8.34 -4.28
C GLY A 69 2.29 -7.27 -4.28
N SER A 70 1.06 -7.66 -3.94
CA SER A 70 -0.15 -6.86 -4.09
C SER A 70 -0.70 -6.46 -2.71
N TYR A 71 -0.08 -5.45 -2.12
CA TYR A 71 -0.40 -4.86 -0.81
C TYR A 71 -1.61 -3.91 -0.87
N TYR A 72 -1.90 -3.34 -2.05
CA TYR A 72 -3.02 -2.44 -2.29
C TYR A 72 -3.73 -2.74 -3.62
N TYR A 73 -5.05 -2.90 -3.57
CA TYR A 73 -5.93 -3.08 -4.72
C TYR A 73 -6.74 -1.80 -4.98
N LEU A 74 -6.74 -1.33 -6.22
CA LEU A 74 -7.54 -0.18 -6.68
C LEU A 74 -8.78 -0.62 -7.47
N ASP A 75 -8.69 -1.71 -8.21
CA ASP A 75 -9.77 -2.26 -9.03
C ASP A 75 -10.21 -3.65 -8.53
N ASP A 76 -11.42 -4.06 -8.94
CA ASP A 76 -12.11 -5.30 -8.52
C ASP A 76 -11.32 -6.59 -8.77
#